data_AF-A0A2T3Z337-F1
#
_entry.id   AF-A0A2T3Z337-F1
#
_cell.length_a   1.000
_cell.length_b   1.000
_cell.length_c   1.000
_cell.angle_alpha   90.00
_cell.angle_beta   90.00
_cell.angle_gamma   90.00
#
_symmetry.space_group_name_H-M   'P 1'
#
loop_
_entity.id
_entity.type
_entity.pdbx_description
1 polymer ?
#
loop_
_entity_poly.entity_id
_entity_poly.type
_entity_poly.pdbx_seq_one_letter_code
_entity_poly.pdbx_strand_id
1 'polypeptide(L)'
;MQFSALVLSVSATLIAAATATDNMNRDVDSGCRAFEDPDCGIDHGVCQCSNGWFYELNLDNIDDGNYCNPPWGFLATNASGLAGYTC
;
A
#
# COMPACT_ATOMS: atom_id res chain seq x y z
N MET A 1 -40.01 18.82 -41.50
CA MET A 1 -39.06 19.36 -40.52
C MET A 1 -38.45 18.19 -39.79
N GLN A 2 -37.21 17.87 -40.15
CA GLN A 2 -36.42 16.74 -39.67
C GLN A 2 -35.76 17.14 -38.36
N PHE A 3 -35.97 16.37 -37.29
CA PHE A 3 -35.18 16.48 -36.06
C PHE A 3 -34.41 15.17 -35.88
N SER A 4 -33.15 15.22 -36.30
CA SER A 4 -32.12 14.22 -36.01
C SER A 4 -31.56 14.39 -34.59
N ALA A 5 -30.84 13.36 -34.15
CA ALA A 5 -29.82 13.31 -33.09
C ALA A 5 -30.33 12.82 -31.72
N LEU A 6 -29.64 11.97 -30.96
CA LEU A 6 -28.39 11.21 -31.14
C LEU A 6 -28.42 10.10 -30.07
N VAL A 7 -28.03 8.88 -30.41
CA VAL A 7 -27.87 7.77 -29.44
C VAL A 7 -26.51 7.92 -28.76
N LEU A 8 -26.49 7.93 -27.42
CA LEU A 8 -25.26 7.82 -26.62
C LEU A 8 -25.44 6.71 -25.60
N SER A 9 -25.02 5.50 -26.00
CA SER A 9 -24.83 4.34 -25.13
C SER A 9 -23.55 4.55 -24.31
N VAL A 10 -23.71 4.81 -23.01
CA VAL A 10 -22.58 4.88 -22.08
C VAL A 10 -22.34 3.49 -21.49
N SER A 11 -21.27 2.84 -21.92
CA SER A 11 -20.77 1.61 -21.31
C SER A 11 -20.01 1.97 -20.03
N ALA A 12 -20.58 1.67 -18.87
CA ALA A 12 -19.90 1.81 -17.59
C ALA A 12 -19.05 0.56 -17.30
N THR A 13 -17.79 0.57 -17.73
CA THR A 13 -16.79 -0.39 -17.24
C THR A 13 -16.36 0.02 -15.83
N LEU A 14 -16.86 -0.68 -14.82
CA LEU A 14 -16.36 -0.60 -13.46
C LEU A 14 -15.04 -1.38 -13.39
N ILE A 15 -13.92 -0.69 -13.59
CA ILE A 15 -12.61 -1.21 -13.20
C ILE A 15 -12.51 -0.95 -11.71
N ALA A 16 -12.67 -2.00 -10.89
CA ALA A 16 -12.27 -1.97 -9.50
C ALA A 16 -10.74 -1.84 -9.47
N ALA A 17 -10.24 -0.61 -9.43
CA ALA A 17 -8.88 -0.34 -9.04
C ALA A 17 -8.75 -0.82 -7.59
N ALA A 18 -7.82 -1.75 -7.34
CA ALA A 18 -7.37 -2.04 -5.98
C ALA A 18 -6.96 -0.70 -5.38
N THR A 19 -7.78 -0.17 -4.47
CA THR A 19 -7.38 0.91 -3.61
C THR A 19 -6.37 0.27 -2.66
N ALA A 20 -5.11 0.25 -3.07
CA ALA A 20 -4.01 0.21 -2.12
C ALA A 20 -4.29 1.39 -1.19
N THR A 21 -4.81 1.05 -0.01
CA THR A 21 -5.18 1.99 1.04
C THR A 21 -4.06 3.00 1.19
N ASP A 22 -4.45 4.27 1.20
CA ASP A 22 -3.64 5.46 1.37
C ASP A 22 -2.41 5.16 2.23
N ASN A 23 -1.28 4.91 1.55
CA ASN A 23 0.03 4.79 2.17
C ASN A 23 0.32 6.17 2.73
N MET A 24 -0.05 6.42 3.99
CA MET A 24 0.19 7.68 4.66
C MET A 24 1.63 8.09 4.38
N ASN A 25 1.75 9.11 3.52
CA ASN A 25 3.00 9.63 2.98
C ASN A 25 3.73 10.41 4.08
N ARG A 26 4.16 9.70 5.13
CA ARG A 26 5.28 10.12 5.96
C ARG A 26 6.51 9.69 5.19
N ASP A 27 6.86 10.52 4.21
CA ASP A 27 8.15 10.45 3.54
C ASP A 27 9.18 10.82 4.59
N VAL A 28 9.64 9.82 5.31
CA VAL A 28 10.69 9.96 6.30
C VAL A 28 12.02 9.71 5.63
N ASP A 29 13.11 10.36 6.07
CA ASP A 29 14.46 10.30 5.47
C ASP A 29 14.95 8.91 5.00
N SER A 30 14.45 7.81 5.58
CA SER A 30 14.74 6.43 5.15
C SER A 30 14.02 5.97 3.86
N GLY A 31 13.02 6.72 3.36
CA GLY A 31 12.21 6.36 2.18
C GLY A 31 11.28 5.15 2.42
N CYS A 32 10.94 4.87 3.68
CA CYS A 32 10.13 3.72 4.11
C CYS A 32 8.83 4.15 4.77
N ARG A 33 7.75 3.43 4.48
CA ARG A 33 6.38 3.75 4.88
C ARG A 33 5.77 2.54 5.59
N ALA A 34 4.84 2.77 6.51
CA ALA A 34 4.05 1.68 7.05
C ALA A 34 3.16 1.09 5.95
N PHE A 35 3.14 -0.23 5.87
CA PHE A 35 2.39 -1.03 4.91
C PHE A 35 1.64 -2.12 5.66
N GLU A 36 0.35 -2.24 5.35
CA GLU A 36 -0.55 -3.29 5.82
C GLU A 36 -1.46 -3.66 4.66
N ASP A 37 -1.68 -4.96 4.46
CA ASP A 37 -2.56 -5.48 3.42
C ASP A 37 -3.36 -6.66 3.97
N PRO A 38 -4.46 -6.37 4.70
CA PRO A 38 -5.28 -7.40 5.30
C PRO A 38 -5.99 -8.28 4.27
N ASP A 39 -6.22 -7.78 3.05
CA ASP A 39 -6.79 -8.57 1.95
C ASP A 39 -5.82 -9.68 1.51
N CYS A 40 -4.52 -9.44 1.66
CA CYS A 40 -3.46 -10.40 1.37
C CYS A 40 -2.87 -11.12 2.59
N GLY A 41 -3.57 -11.09 3.74
CA GLY A 41 -3.15 -11.78 4.96
C GLY A 41 -2.01 -11.08 5.71
N ILE A 42 -1.65 -9.85 5.30
CA ILE A 42 -0.73 -8.98 6.02
C ILE A 42 -1.56 -8.09 6.95
N ASP A 43 -2.00 -8.69 8.05
CA ASP A 43 -2.77 -8.05 9.12
C ASP A 43 -1.89 -7.37 10.19
N HIS A 44 -0.59 -7.29 9.94
CA HIS A 44 0.40 -6.69 10.83
C HIS A 44 1.16 -5.58 10.11
N GLY A 45 1.43 -4.50 10.82
CA GLY A 45 2.21 -3.38 10.31
C GLY A 45 3.64 -3.78 10.00
N VAL A 46 4.06 -3.53 8.76
CA VAL A 46 5.45 -3.66 8.30
C VAL A 46 5.90 -2.38 7.63
N CYS A 47 7.21 -2.19 7.46
CA CYS A 47 7.76 -1.04 6.76
C CYS A 47 8.12 -1.40 5.32
N GLN A 48 7.40 -0.85 4.34
CA GLN A 48 7.76 -0.94 2.93
C GLN A 48 8.64 0.24 2.52
N CYS A 49 9.85 -0.05 2.06
CA CYS A 49 10.79 0.93 1.55
C CYS A 49 10.65 1.14 0.04
N SER A 50 11.18 2.26 -0.45
CA SER A 50 11.10 2.65 -1.87
C SER A 50 11.81 1.68 -2.83
N ASN A 51 12.66 0.80 -2.32
CA ASN A 51 13.27 -0.32 -3.05
C ASN A 51 12.35 -1.56 -3.18
N GLY A 52 11.14 -1.51 -2.60
CA GLY A 52 10.18 -2.62 -2.56
C GLY A 52 10.46 -3.64 -1.46
N TRP A 53 11.46 -3.42 -0.61
CA TRP A 53 11.77 -4.32 0.50
C TRP A 53 10.92 -3.97 1.71
N PHE A 54 10.72 -4.99 2.53
CA PHE A 54 9.94 -4.95 3.74
C PHE A 54 10.83 -5.18 4.95
N TYR A 55 10.58 -4.40 5.99
CA TYR A 55 11.30 -4.41 7.24
C TYR A 55 10.31 -4.40 8.41
N GLU A 56 10.81 -4.78 9.57
CA GLU A 56 10.07 -4.66 10.82
C GLU A 56 9.86 -3.19 11.18
N LEU A 57 8.70 -2.93 11.82
CA LEU A 57 8.46 -1.67 12.50
C LEU A 57 9.51 -1.50 13.61
N ASN A 58 10.13 -0.33 13.62
CA ASN A 58 10.96 0.11 14.73
C ASN A 58 10.07 0.63 15.85
N LEU A 59 9.79 -0.24 16.82
CA LEU A 59 8.96 0.07 17.98
C LEU A 59 9.63 1.06 18.94
N ASP A 60 10.95 1.27 18.86
CA ASP A 60 11.63 2.30 19.65
C ASP A 60 11.25 3.72 19.20
N ASN A 61 10.71 3.88 17.98
CA ASN A 61 10.24 5.16 17.44
C ASN A 61 8.70 5.31 17.46
N ILE A 62 8.03 4.53 18.32
CA ILE A 62 6.56 4.56 18.48
C ILE A 62 6.08 5.94 18.97
N ASP A 63 6.83 6.55 19.89
CA ASP A 63 6.48 7.82 20.53
C ASP A 63 6.53 9.00 19.54
N ASP A 64 7.43 8.93 18.55
CA ASP A 64 7.56 9.92 17.47
C ASP A 64 6.61 9.63 16.29
N GLY A 65 5.85 8.53 16.34
CA GLY A 65 5.00 8.07 15.26
C GLY A 65 5.80 7.75 13.99
N ASN A 66 7.04 7.31 14.16
CA ASN A 66 8.04 7.19 13.10
C ASN A 66 8.67 5.79 13.00
N TYR A 67 7.79 4.79 13.04
CA TYR A 67 8.12 3.36 13.06
C TYR A 67 8.99 2.87 11.91
N CYS A 68 9.03 3.57 10.78
CA CYS A 68 9.79 3.16 9.60
C CYS A 68 11.04 4.02 9.36
N ASN A 69 11.47 4.79 10.37
CA ASN A 69 12.62 5.67 10.23
C ASN A 69 13.50 5.77 11.50
N PRO A 70 14.64 5.07 11.54
CA PRO A 70 15.04 4.00 10.63
C PRO A 70 14.16 2.75 10.83
N PRO A 71 13.96 1.93 9.79
CA PRO A 71 13.32 0.63 9.94
C PRO A 71 14.21 -0.33 10.75
N TRP A 72 13.63 -1.41 11.26
CA TRP A 72 14.32 -2.43 12.05
C TRP A 72 14.84 -3.58 11.16
N GLY A 73 14.64 -4.85 11.55
CA GLY A 73 15.12 -6.02 10.83
C GLY A 73 14.53 -6.15 9.43
N PHE A 74 15.33 -6.67 8.50
CA PHE A 74 14.85 -7.03 7.17
C PHE A 74 13.91 -8.23 7.25
N LEU A 75 12.76 -8.13 6.59
CA LEU A 75 11.77 -9.21 6.50
C LEU A 75 11.82 -9.89 5.14
N ALA A 76 11.63 -9.12 4.07
CA ALA A 76 11.46 -9.67 2.72
C ALA A 76 11.81 -8.65 1.63
N THR A 77 12.11 -9.12 0.42
CA THR A 77 12.31 -8.26 -0.76
C THR A 77 11.02 -7.96 -1.53
N ASN A 78 9.90 -8.59 -1.14
CA ASN A 78 8.57 -8.41 -1.70
C ASN A 78 7.49 -8.83 -0.68
N ALA A 79 6.21 -8.50 -0.96
CA ALA A 79 5.10 -8.83 -0.07
C ALA A 79 4.93 -10.34 0.09
N SER A 80 5.23 -11.12 -0.95
CA SER A 80 5.11 -12.57 -0.93
C SER A 80 6.08 -13.29 0.01
N GLY A 81 7.15 -12.63 0.42
CA GLY A 81 8.08 -13.12 1.43
C GLY A 81 7.66 -12.79 2.86
N LEU A 82 6.60 -11.99 3.06
CA LEU A 82 6.09 -11.66 4.37
C LEU A 82 5.35 -12.86 4.98
N ALA A 83 5.52 -13.03 6.28
CA ALA A 83 4.78 -14.05 7.03
C ALA A 83 3.27 -13.75 6.93
N GLY A 84 2.46 -14.75 6.63
CA GLY A 84 1.01 -14.57 6.51
C GLY A 84 0.52 -14.10 5.14
N TYR A 85 1.41 -13.84 4.17
CA TYR A 85 0.99 -13.53 2.81
C TYR A 85 0.19 -14.70 2.19
N THR A 86 -1.03 -14.43 1.76
CA THR A 86 -1.96 -15.42 1.17
C THR A 86 -2.47 -15.06 -0.22
N CYS A 87 -2.05 -13.92 -0.76
CA CYS A 87 -2.12 -13.62 -2.19
C CYS A 87 -0.87 -14.18 -2.91
#